data_AF-A0A7V3PP30-F1
#
_entry.id   AF-A0A7V3PP30-F1
#
_cell.length_a   1.000
_cell.length_b   1.000
_cell.length_c   1.000
_cell.angle_alpha   90.00
_cell.angle_beta   90.00
_cell.angle_gamma   90.00
#
_symmetry.space_group_name_H-M   'P 1'
#
loop_
_entity.id
_entity.type
_entity.pdbx_description
1 polymer ?
#
loop_
_entity_poly.entity_id
_entity_poly.type
_entity_poly.pdbx_seq_one_letter_code
_entity_poly.pdbx_strand_id
1 'polypeptide(L)'
;MELAIALALIALGAAILVGGYRTWKLIMSRAAELAAEQEGIQVSTESLGPVGPDGLVCLFAHQFVRPAAKTPPGRDRAYAPLTDQELDPEDFALQLLYALTAELFAEGRLDFRLVPREPTYMPPFPQKAWELQVRQLDRLEGSPLAKAMAVAFELLTGRKRRRRARPLGDEEGWVALDDLVDRMLRAIRQELSFWERTGVYGDLRSYVEDALVASGYLSPPERATWLDRVKNKRPRPNVNAIEALAEEAQALRRRLAEFRRRHGSQEAIAGIPDDGPLPITDVDPHLMDGNRPLGELPLDDCLRASLYEALTALRQLEPSSDAGV
;
A
#
# COMPACT_ATOMS: atom_id res chain seq x y z
N MET A 1 9.43 30.60 -66.96
CA MET A 1 10.21 30.66 -65.70
C MET A 1 9.38 30.18 -64.50
N GLU A 2 8.13 30.61 -64.36
CA GLU A 2 7.23 30.24 -63.24
C GLU A 2 6.98 28.73 -63.11
N LEU A 3 6.85 28.02 -64.24
CA LEU A 3 6.58 26.58 -64.24
C LEU A 3 7.76 25.73 -63.72
N ALA A 4 9.00 26.21 -63.90
CA ALA A 4 10.20 25.56 -63.38
C ALA A 4 10.36 25.76 -61.86
N ILE A 5 9.96 26.93 -61.36
CA ILE A 5 9.97 27.24 -59.92
C ILE A 5 8.90 26.40 -59.19
N ALA A 6 7.72 26.25 -59.78
CA ALA A 6 6.66 25.41 -59.22
C ALA A 6 7.08 23.94 -59.10
N LEU A 7 7.73 23.38 -60.13
CA LEU A 7 8.24 22.00 -60.10
C LEU A 7 9.35 21.80 -59.05
N ALA A 8 10.25 22.77 -58.90
CA ALA A 8 11.31 22.71 -57.89
C ALA A 8 10.75 22.74 -56.45
N LEU A 9 9.71 23.53 -56.20
CA LEU A 9 9.06 23.60 -54.88
C LEU A 9 8.31 22.31 -54.54
N ILE A 10 7.65 21.68 -55.51
CA ILE A 10 6.97 20.39 -55.32
C ILE A 10 7.99 19.29 -55.02
N ALA A 11 9.10 19.25 -55.75
CA ALA A 11 10.18 18.28 -55.51
C ALA A 11 10.83 18.46 -54.12
N LEU A 12 11.04 19.71 -53.70
CA LEU A 12 11.58 20.02 -52.37
C LEU A 12 10.61 19.63 -51.25
N GLY A 13 9.31 19.91 -51.42
CA GLY A 13 8.28 19.51 -50.47
C GLY A 13 8.17 18.00 -50.32
N ALA A 14 8.23 17.26 -51.43
CA ALA A 14 8.24 15.81 -51.41
C ALA A 14 9.50 15.24 -50.72
N ALA A 15 10.67 15.82 -50.96
CA ALA A 15 11.91 15.40 -50.33
C ALA A 15 11.90 15.61 -48.80
N ILE A 16 11.33 16.73 -48.32
CA ILE A 16 11.19 17.01 -46.89
C ILE A 16 10.21 16.03 -46.23
N LEU A 17 9.07 15.74 -46.88
CA LEU A 17 8.10 14.77 -46.40
C LEU A 17 8.68 13.35 -46.31
N VAL A 18 9.39 12.90 -47.35
CA VAL A 18 10.03 11.59 -47.36
C VAL A 18 11.16 11.51 -46.33
N GLY A 19 11.95 12.57 -46.18
CA GLY A 19 12.99 12.68 -45.17
C GLY A 19 12.42 12.59 -43.75
N GLY A 20 11.40 13.41 -43.45
CA GLY A 20 10.71 13.43 -42.16
C GLY A 20 10.03 12.10 -41.81
N TYR A 21 9.40 11.45 -42.79
CA TYR A 21 8.80 10.13 -42.59
C TYR A 21 9.84 9.06 -42.27
N ARG A 22 11.01 9.09 -42.93
CA ARG A 22 12.09 8.14 -42.65
C ARG A 22 12.69 8.33 -41.27
N THR A 23 12.97 9.57 -40.85
CA THR A 23 13.48 9.84 -39.49
C THR A 23 12.44 9.50 -38.43
N TRP A 24 11.16 9.81 -38.65
CA TRP A 24 10.08 9.41 -37.74
C TRP A 24 9.99 7.89 -37.59
N LYS A 25 10.07 7.14 -38.71
CA LYS A 25 10.05 5.68 -38.68
C LYS A 25 11.24 5.08 -37.93
N LEU A 26 12.41 5.70 -38.04
CA LEU A 26 13.65 5.26 -37.38
C LEU A 26 13.64 5.56 -35.86
N ILE A 27 13.02 6.67 -35.45
CA ILE A 27 12.79 6.99 -34.04
C ILE A 27 11.77 6.03 -33.44
N MET A 28 10.67 5.75 -34.15
CA MET A 28 9.66 4.81 -33.69
C MET A 28 10.17 3.36 -33.63
N SER A 29 11.04 2.94 -34.56
CA SER A 29 11.65 1.61 -34.49
C SER A 29 12.60 1.48 -33.30
N ARG A 30 13.40 2.51 -33.00
CA ARG A 30 14.24 2.53 -31.79
C ARG A 30 13.43 2.60 -30.50
N ALA A 31 12.33 3.34 -30.49
CA ALA A 31 11.42 3.36 -29.34
C ALA A 31 10.74 2.00 -29.13
N ALA A 32 10.39 1.30 -30.21
CA ALA A 32 9.86 -0.07 -30.16
C ALA A 32 10.91 -1.09 -29.72
N GLU A 33 12.17 -0.95 -30.15
CA GLU A 33 13.29 -1.78 -29.69
C GLU A 33 13.56 -1.56 -28.19
N LEU A 34 13.60 -0.30 -27.71
CA LEU A 34 13.76 0.01 -26.29
C LEU A 34 12.57 -0.48 -25.44
N ALA A 35 11.35 -0.45 -25.98
CA ALA A 35 10.17 -1.02 -25.33
C ALA A 35 10.25 -2.56 -25.27
N ALA A 36 10.71 -3.20 -26.35
CA ALA A 36 10.91 -4.65 -26.39
C ALA A 36 12.07 -5.13 -25.49
N GLU A 37 13.11 -4.32 -25.33
CA GLU A 37 14.25 -4.60 -24.45
C GLU A 37 13.85 -4.51 -22.96
N GLN A 38 12.84 -3.68 -22.62
CA GLN A 38 12.19 -3.67 -21.29
C GLN A 38 11.21 -4.84 -21.09
N GLU A 39 10.65 -5.41 -22.15
CA GLU A 39 9.70 -6.54 -22.11
C GLU A 39 10.40 -7.91 -21.92
N GLY A 40 11.74 -7.96 -21.96
CA GLY A 40 12.54 -9.18 -21.86
C GLY A 40 12.90 -9.67 -20.45
N ILE A 41 12.38 -9.07 -19.37
CA ILE A 41 12.54 -9.66 -18.03
C ILE A 41 11.53 -10.81 -17.90
N GLN A 42 11.87 -11.96 -18.47
CA GLN A 42 11.24 -13.22 -18.08
C GLN A 42 11.50 -13.43 -16.58
N VAL A 43 10.48 -13.20 -15.76
CA VAL A 43 10.46 -13.65 -14.36
C VAL A 43 10.50 -15.17 -14.40
N SER A 44 11.69 -15.72 -14.18
CA SER A 44 11.93 -17.15 -13.94
C SER A 44 10.94 -17.65 -12.89
N THR A 45 9.99 -18.48 -13.30
CA THR A 45 9.04 -19.18 -12.43
C THR A 45 9.75 -20.22 -11.59
N GLU A 46 10.29 -19.78 -10.47
CA GLU A 46 10.39 -20.56 -9.23
C GLU A 46 10.72 -19.62 -8.07
N SER A 47 9.68 -19.08 -7.42
CA SER A 47 9.81 -18.55 -6.06
C SER A 47 8.46 -18.42 -5.35
N LEU A 48 7.91 -19.53 -4.88
CA LEU A 48 6.80 -19.59 -3.90
C LEU A 48 7.37 -19.48 -2.47
N GLY A 49 8.14 -18.42 -2.23
CA GLY A 49 8.71 -18.12 -0.91
C GLY A 49 7.63 -17.89 0.16
N PRO A 50 8.00 -17.77 1.44
CA PRO A 50 7.02 -17.54 2.51
C PRO A 50 6.22 -16.25 2.26
N VAL A 51 4.91 -16.32 2.47
CA VAL A 51 4.00 -15.18 2.33
C VAL A 51 3.75 -14.55 3.69
N GLY A 52 4.08 -13.27 3.81
CA GLY A 52 3.83 -12.49 5.01
C GLY A 52 2.35 -12.17 5.23
N PRO A 53 2.01 -11.53 6.37
CA PRO A 53 0.62 -11.26 6.75
C PRO A 53 -0.12 -10.34 5.76
N ASP A 54 0.57 -9.35 5.22
CA ASP A 54 0.05 -8.47 4.15
C ASP A 54 -0.25 -9.23 2.86
N GLY A 55 0.62 -10.17 2.46
CA GLY A 55 0.39 -11.04 1.32
C GLY A 55 -0.80 -11.98 1.51
N LEU A 56 -0.94 -12.57 2.71
CA LEU A 56 -2.09 -13.43 3.04
C LEU A 56 -3.41 -12.65 3.02
N VAL A 57 -3.43 -11.44 3.59
CA VAL A 57 -4.58 -10.53 3.49
C VAL A 57 -4.90 -10.21 2.04
N CYS A 58 -3.90 -9.96 1.19
CA CYS A 58 -4.12 -9.67 -0.22
C CYS A 58 -4.70 -10.86 -1.01
N LEU A 59 -4.14 -12.06 -0.83
CA LEU A 59 -4.58 -13.27 -1.54
C LEU A 59 -5.97 -13.75 -1.10
N PHE A 60 -6.26 -13.65 0.20
CA PHE A 60 -7.52 -14.06 0.82
C PHE A 60 -8.41 -12.87 1.20
N ALA A 61 -8.33 -11.76 0.45
CA ALA A 61 -8.97 -10.49 0.83
C ALA A 61 -10.48 -10.60 1.10
N HIS A 62 -11.19 -11.52 0.45
CA HIS A 62 -12.61 -11.83 0.73
C HIS A 62 -12.90 -12.28 2.17
N GLN A 63 -11.89 -12.75 2.91
CA GLN A 63 -12.01 -13.19 4.31
C GLN A 63 -11.62 -12.10 5.32
N PHE A 64 -10.96 -11.03 4.88
CA PHE A 64 -10.43 -9.98 5.76
C PHE A 64 -11.12 -8.64 5.53
N VAL A 65 -11.43 -8.33 4.27
CA VAL A 65 -11.88 -7.01 3.83
C VAL A 65 -13.38 -7.03 3.55
N ARG A 66 -14.07 -5.98 3.98
CA ARG A 66 -15.50 -5.83 3.72
C ARG A 66 -15.78 -5.58 2.22
N PRO A 67 -16.94 -6.04 1.72
CA PRO A 67 -17.39 -5.70 0.38
C PRO A 67 -17.57 -4.18 0.22
N ALA A 68 -17.34 -3.66 -0.97
CA ALA A 68 -17.57 -2.24 -1.24
C ALA A 68 -19.05 -1.87 -1.10
N ALA A 69 -19.38 -0.94 -0.20
CA ALA A 69 -20.77 -0.48 -0.03
C ALA A 69 -21.26 0.39 -1.21
N LYS A 70 -20.33 1.04 -1.91
CA LYS A 70 -20.55 1.86 -3.11
C LYS A 70 -19.39 1.62 -4.07
N THR A 71 -19.62 1.75 -5.38
CA THR A 71 -18.56 1.67 -6.38
C THR A 71 -17.51 2.76 -6.10
N PRO A 72 -16.27 2.39 -5.73
CA PRO A 72 -15.22 3.37 -5.50
C PRO A 72 -14.86 4.10 -6.81
N PRO A 73 -14.45 5.37 -6.74
CA PRO A 73 -14.07 6.11 -7.94
C PRO A 73 -12.81 5.54 -8.57
N GLY A 74 -12.86 5.35 -9.90
CA GLY A 74 -11.70 5.20 -10.77
C GLY A 74 -10.66 4.16 -10.33
N ARG A 75 -9.48 4.65 -9.92
CA ARG A 75 -8.24 3.88 -9.72
C ARG A 75 -8.14 3.19 -8.36
N ASP A 76 -8.98 3.56 -7.40
CA ASP A 76 -8.96 3.00 -6.04
C ASP A 76 -9.68 1.64 -5.96
N ARG A 77 -10.44 1.25 -7.00
CA ARG A 77 -11.21 -0.01 -7.00
C ARG A 77 -10.32 -1.21 -6.65
N ALA A 78 -10.80 -2.06 -5.75
CA ALA A 78 -10.07 -3.22 -5.24
C ALA A 78 -10.92 -4.49 -5.38
N TYR A 79 -10.26 -5.62 -5.60
CA TYR A 79 -10.93 -6.91 -5.85
C TYR A 79 -10.24 -8.03 -5.09
N ALA A 80 -11.03 -8.98 -4.61
CA ALA A 80 -10.51 -10.22 -4.06
C ALA A 80 -9.96 -11.11 -5.20
N PRO A 81 -8.70 -11.58 -5.14
CA PRO A 81 -8.11 -12.36 -6.25
C PRO A 81 -8.85 -13.65 -6.58
N LEU A 82 -9.37 -14.37 -5.56
CA LEU A 82 -10.02 -15.67 -5.74
C LEU A 82 -11.50 -15.58 -6.13
N THR A 83 -12.21 -14.56 -5.67
CA THR A 83 -13.68 -14.46 -5.81
C THR A 83 -14.12 -13.36 -6.77
N ASP A 84 -13.20 -12.51 -7.22
CA ASP A 84 -13.44 -11.29 -8.01
C ASP A 84 -14.45 -10.31 -7.36
N GLN A 85 -14.70 -10.47 -6.06
CA GLN A 85 -15.59 -9.60 -5.30
C GLN A 85 -14.98 -8.21 -5.18
N GLU A 86 -15.77 -7.16 -5.44
CA GLU A 86 -15.36 -5.77 -5.25
C GLU A 86 -15.32 -5.43 -3.75
N LEU A 87 -14.17 -4.92 -3.30
CA LEU A 87 -13.85 -4.68 -1.90
C LEU A 87 -13.73 -3.18 -1.61
N ASP A 88 -13.93 -2.82 -0.34
CA ASP A 88 -13.69 -1.47 0.14
C ASP A 88 -12.18 -1.15 0.15
N PRO A 89 -11.70 -0.15 -0.62
CA PRO A 89 -10.27 0.12 -0.73
C PRO A 89 -9.63 0.64 0.57
N GLU A 90 -10.37 1.39 1.36
CA GLU A 90 -9.90 1.94 2.64
C GLU A 90 -9.75 0.82 3.66
N ASP A 91 -10.77 -0.03 3.80
CA ASP A 91 -10.73 -1.21 4.67
C ASP A 91 -9.61 -2.16 4.23
N PHE A 92 -9.36 -2.33 2.93
CA PHE A 92 -8.25 -3.15 2.45
C PHE A 92 -6.90 -2.59 2.91
N ALA A 93 -6.64 -1.31 2.68
CA ALA A 93 -5.40 -0.67 3.11
C ALA A 93 -5.22 -0.77 4.63
N LEU A 94 -6.31 -0.62 5.40
CA LEU A 94 -6.31 -0.79 6.84
C LEU A 94 -5.96 -2.22 7.25
N GLN A 95 -6.57 -3.24 6.65
CA GLN A 95 -6.30 -4.64 6.95
C GLN A 95 -4.85 -5.03 6.67
N LEU A 96 -4.26 -4.53 5.57
CA LEU A 96 -2.86 -4.77 5.25
C LEU A 96 -1.93 -4.24 6.35
N LEU A 97 -2.15 -3.00 6.81
CA LEU A 97 -1.34 -2.40 7.87
C LEU A 97 -1.61 -3.01 9.24
N TYR A 98 -2.88 -3.28 9.55
CA TYR A 98 -3.30 -3.87 10.82
C TYR A 98 -2.74 -5.28 10.99
N ALA A 99 -2.90 -6.15 9.99
CA ALA A 99 -2.38 -7.51 10.05
C ALA A 99 -0.85 -7.52 10.21
N LEU A 100 -0.14 -6.67 9.45
CA LEU A 100 1.30 -6.51 9.57
C LEU A 100 1.72 -6.07 10.97
N THR A 101 1.14 -4.98 11.47
CA THR A 101 1.57 -4.38 12.76
C THR A 101 1.21 -5.25 13.96
N ALA A 102 0.04 -5.90 13.95
CA ALA A 102 -0.37 -6.82 14.99
C ALA A 102 0.53 -8.06 15.05
N GLU A 103 0.86 -8.66 13.90
CA GLU A 103 1.76 -9.82 13.85
C GLU A 103 3.18 -9.47 14.27
N LEU A 104 3.74 -8.36 13.78
CA LEU A 104 5.08 -7.94 14.18
C LEU A 104 5.17 -7.62 15.69
N PHE A 105 4.10 -7.12 16.30
CA PHE A 105 4.02 -6.96 17.75
C PHE A 105 3.93 -8.30 18.48
N ALA A 106 3.08 -9.22 18.01
CA ALA A 106 2.94 -10.55 18.58
C ALA A 106 4.25 -11.36 18.52
N GLU A 107 5.05 -11.14 17.46
CA GLU A 107 6.39 -11.71 17.29
C GLU A 107 7.49 -11.01 18.11
N GLY A 108 7.16 -9.91 18.83
CA GLY A 108 8.12 -9.14 19.62
C GLY A 108 9.11 -8.31 18.78
N ARG A 109 8.78 -8.05 17.51
CA ARG A 109 9.60 -7.23 16.59
C ARG A 109 9.23 -5.74 16.65
N LEU A 110 8.00 -5.44 17.05
CA LEU A 110 7.54 -4.09 17.35
C LEU A 110 7.12 -3.99 18.81
N ASP A 111 7.23 -2.76 19.32
CA ASP A 111 6.71 -2.35 20.61
C ASP A 111 5.81 -1.13 20.43
N PHE A 112 4.81 -1.01 21.29
CA PHE A 112 3.85 0.08 21.28
C PHE A 112 3.82 0.81 22.61
N ARG A 113 3.72 2.13 22.55
CA ARG A 113 3.40 2.95 23.74
C ARG A 113 2.42 4.04 23.39
N LEU A 114 1.56 4.37 24.35
CA LEU A 114 0.69 5.52 24.27
C LEU A 114 1.35 6.68 25.00
N VAL A 115 1.39 7.84 24.34
CA VAL A 115 1.88 9.09 24.93
C VAL A 115 0.81 10.18 24.81
N PRO A 116 0.82 11.20 25.69
CA PRO A 116 -0.03 12.36 25.51
C PRO A 116 0.31 13.04 24.17
N ARG A 117 -0.70 13.36 23.37
CA ARG A 117 -0.48 14.07 22.10
C ARG A 117 -0.33 15.57 22.38
N GLU A 118 0.64 16.19 21.74
CA GLU A 118 0.76 17.66 21.80
C GLU A 118 -0.42 18.32 21.07
N PRO A 119 -1.06 19.34 21.67
CA PRO A 119 -2.12 20.08 21.01
C PRO A 119 -1.53 20.83 19.80
N THR A 120 -1.91 20.42 18.59
CA THR A 120 -1.50 21.16 17.37
C THR A 120 -2.45 22.35 17.11
N TYR A 121 -2.26 23.11 16.03
CA TYR A 121 -3.15 24.21 15.64
C TYR A 121 -3.88 23.99 14.30
N MET A 122 -3.65 22.85 13.60
CA MET A 122 -4.16 22.60 12.25
C MET A 122 -5.24 21.50 12.18
N PRO A 123 -6.38 21.76 11.50
CA PRO A 123 -7.41 20.78 11.21
C PRO A 123 -7.09 19.89 9.98
N PRO A 124 -7.72 18.70 9.85
CA PRO A 124 -8.66 18.12 10.80
C PRO A 124 -7.89 17.54 11.97
N PHE A 125 -8.14 18.11 13.14
CA PHE A 125 -7.51 17.68 14.36
C PHE A 125 -7.94 16.25 14.67
N PRO A 126 -7.03 15.41 15.17
CA PRO A 126 -7.44 14.22 15.89
C PRO A 126 -8.29 14.65 17.09
N GLN A 127 -9.44 14.03 17.28
CA GLN A 127 -10.24 14.21 18.50
C GLN A 127 -9.60 13.54 19.74
N LYS A 128 -8.48 12.82 19.56
CA LYS A 128 -7.83 12.04 20.61
C LYS A 128 -6.72 12.82 21.32
N ALA A 129 -6.68 12.69 22.65
CA ALA A 129 -5.67 13.30 23.51
C ALA A 129 -4.33 12.51 23.58
N TRP A 130 -4.20 11.47 22.76
CA TRP A 130 -3.10 10.52 22.81
C TRP A 130 -2.53 10.22 21.42
N GLU A 131 -1.29 9.76 21.40
CA GLU A 131 -0.56 9.34 20.21
C GLU A 131 -0.02 7.93 20.43
N LEU A 132 -0.21 7.06 19.44
CA LEU A 132 0.41 5.74 19.43
C LEU A 132 1.80 5.86 18.81
N GLN A 133 2.81 5.57 19.63
CA GLN A 133 4.19 5.49 19.18
C GLN A 133 4.62 4.03 19.03
N VAL A 134 5.46 3.79 18.04
CA VAL A 134 5.98 2.48 17.69
C VAL A 134 7.51 2.51 17.78
N ARG A 135 8.09 1.42 18.23
CA ARG A 135 9.53 1.20 18.20
C ARG A 135 9.84 -0.13 17.53
N GLN A 136 10.84 -0.13 16.66
CA GLN A 136 11.42 -1.34 16.11
C GLN A 136 12.34 -1.98 17.16
N LEU A 137 12.05 -3.22 17.54
CA LEU A 137 12.85 -4.02 18.47
C LEU A 137 13.82 -4.95 17.74
N ASP A 138 13.42 -5.48 16.59
CA ASP A 138 14.22 -6.40 15.78
C ASP A 138 14.04 -6.11 14.27
N ARG A 139 14.72 -6.85 13.41
CA ARG A 139 14.62 -6.73 11.95
C ARG A 139 13.20 -7.02 11.47
N LEU A 140 12.70 -6.15 10.60
CA LEU A 140 11.40 -6.32 9.95
C LEU A 140 11.62 -7.02 8.60
N GLU A 141 11.41 -8.32 8.60
CA GLU A 141 11.56 -9.19 7.42
C GLU A 141 10.29 -10.01 7.20
N GLY A 142 10.18 -10.68 6.05
CA GLY A 142 9.10 -11.64 5.78
C GLY A 142 7.88 -11.08 5.05
N SER A 143 7.85 -9.78 4.72
CA SER A 143 6.72 -9.16 4.01
C SER A 143 7.19 -7.93 3.22
N PRO A 144 6.57 -7.59 2.07
CA PRO A 144 6.87 -6.36 1.34
C PRO A 144 6.63 -5.11 2.20
N LEU A 145 5.50 -5.00 2.90
CA LEU A 145 5.24 -3.85 3.76
C LEU A 145 6.17 -3.81 4.99
N ALA A 146 6.59 -4.96 5.53
CA ALA A 146 7.61 -5.01 6.59
C ALA A 146 8.93 -4.37 6.14
N LYS A 147 9.37 -4.64 4.90
CA LYS A 147 10.57 -4.04 4.31
C LYS A 147 10.40 -2.52 4.14
N ALA A 148 9.26 -2.08 3.62
CA ALA A 148 8.97 -0.64 3.50
C ALA A 148 8.95 0.05 4.89
N MET A 149 8.41 -0.62 5.91
CA MET A 149 8.39 -0.13 7.28
C MET A 149 9.81 -0.03 7.87
N ALA A 150 10.69 -1.00 7.59
CA ALA A 150 12.10 -0.92 7.99
C ALA A 150 12.79 0.31 7.41
N VAL A 151 12.61 0.57 6.10
CA VAL A 151 13.14 1.77 5.45
C VAL A 151 12.57 3.04 6.09
N ALA A 152 11.28 3.05 6.43
CA ALA A 152 10.65 4.18 7.11
C ALA A 152 11.27 4.46 8.49
N PHE A 153 11.52 3.41 9.29
CA PHE A 153 12.25 3.54 10.56
C PHE A 153 13.65 4.10 10.37
N GLU A 154 14.41 3.63 9.38
CA GLU A 154 15.75 4.15 9.07
C GLU A 154 15.73 5.63 8.69
N LEU A 155 14.74 6.06 7.89
CA LEU A 155 14.58 7.46 7.51
C LEU A 155 14.27 8.37 8.71
N LEU A 156 13.44 7.90 9.64
CA LEU A 156 13.04 8.66 10.83
C LEU A 156 14.16 8.71 11.88
N THR A 157 14.74 7.55 12.20
CA THR A 157 15.79 7.42 13.23
C THR A 157 17.15 7.93 12.73
N GLY A 158 17.49 7.72 11.46
CA GLY A 158 18.71 8.23 10.83
C GLY A 158 18.77 9.75 10.78
N ARG A 159 17.63 10.42 10.57
CA ARG A 159 17.53 11.90 10.68
C ARG A 159 17.76 12.38 12.11
N LYS A 160 17.20 11.69 13.12
CA LYS A 160 17.41 12.02 14.54
C LYS A 160 18.89 11.88 14.92
N ARG A 161 19.56 10.79 14.50
CA ARG A 161 21.00 10.55 14.72
C ARG A 161 21.90 11.60 14.06
N ARG A 162 21.62 12.01 12.82
CA ARG A 162 22.42 13.05 12.13
C ARG A 162 22.31 14.44 12.75
N ARG A 163 21.24 14.72 13.51
CA ARG A 163 21.02 16.03 14.15
C ARG A 163 21.60 16.15 15.57
N ARG A 164 22.07 15.07 16.21
CA ARG A 164 22.55 15.13 17.60
C ARG A 164 23.87 14.37 17.80
N ALA A 165 24.86 15.06 18.39
CA ALA A 165 26.14 14.51 18.83
C ALA A 165 26.13 14.17 20.34
N ARG A 166 25.04 13.57 20.85
CA ARG A 166 24.91 13.19 22.28
C ARG A 166 24.58 11.71 22.44
N PRO A 167 24.94 11.09 23.58
CA PRO A 167 24.69 9.68 23.82
C PRO A 167 23.19 9.43 23.90
N LEU A 168 22.78 8.29 23.36
CA LEU A 168 21.38 7.97 23.16
C LEU A 168 20.66 7.63 24.47
N GLY A 169 19.45 8.16 24.69
CA GLY A 169 18.60 7.89 25.85
C GLY A 169 17.43 6.94 25.50
N ASP A 170 16.75 6.40 26.52
CA ASP A 170 15.62 5.43 26.38
C ASP A 170 14.43 5.90 25.50
N GLU A 171 14.35 7.21 25.23
CA GLU A 171 13.37 7.84 24.33
C GLU A 171 13.70 7.66 22.83
N GLU A 172 14.92 7.24 22.47
CA GLU A 172 15.31 7.07 21.07
C GLU A 172 14.89 5.74 20.48
N GLY A 173 14.19 5.82 19.35
CA GLY A 173 13.64 4.66 18.64
C GLY A 173 12.13 4.70 18.54
N TRP A 174 11.46 5.45 19.44
CA TRP A 174 10.03 5.72 19.35
C TRP A 174 9.73 6.75 18.26
N VAL A 175 8.76 6.43 17.42
CA VAL A 175 8.22 7.28 16.35
C VAL A 175 6.71 7.22 16.39
N ALA A 176 6.04 8.32 16.02
CA ALA A 176 4.60 8.32 15.88
C ALA A 176 4.18 7.41 14.71
N LEU A 177 3.09 6.65 14.89
CA LEU A 177 2.63 5.70 13.88
C LEU A 177 2.20 6.40 12.57
N ASP A 178 1.60 7.58 12.65
CA ASP A 178 1.22 8.38 11.49
C ASP A 178 2.45 8.81 10.66
N ASP A 179 3.50 9.30 11.31
CA ASP A 179 4.80 9.60 10.69
C ASP A 179 5.42 8.35 10.05
N LEU A 180 5.33 7.20 10.71
CA LEU A 180 5.84 5.94 10.18
C LEU A 180 5.10 5.54 8.90
N VAL A 181 3.78 5.62 8.88
CA VAL A 181 2.94 5.30 7.72
C VAL A 181 3.18 6.28 6.56
N ASP A 182 3.31 7.60 6.81
CA ASP A 182 3.66 8.58 5.76
C ASP A 182 5.01 8.21 5.12
N ARG A 183 6.03 7.89 5.94
CA ARG A 183 7.36 7.55 5.45
C ARG A 183 7.39 6.24 4.70
N MET A 184 6.64 5.25 5.18
CA MET A 184 6.48 3.97 4.51
C MET A 184 5.85 4.15 3.14
N LEU A 185 4.76 4.92 3.04
CA LEU A 185 4.11 5.23 1.77
C LEU A 185 5.04 5.98 0.81
N ARG A 186 5.88 6.89 1.31
CA ARG A 186 6.90 7.56 0.50
C ARG A 186 7.95 6.59 -0.04
N ALA A 187 8.39 5.61 0.76
CA ALA A 187 9.33 4.58 0.32
C ALA A 187 8.70 3.71 -0.77
N ILE A 188 7.46 3.24 -0.57
CA ILE A 188 6.70 2.49 -1.56
C ILE A 188 6.59 3.27 -2.88
N ARG A 189 6.23 4.56 -2.80
CA ARG A 189 6.11 5.42 -3.99
C ARG A 189 7.41 5.64 -4.74
N GLN A 190 8.57 5.47 -4.10
CA GLN A 190 9.86 5.53 -4.80
C GLN A 190 10.11 4.28 -5.64
N GLU A 191 9.54 3.14 -5.25
CA GLU A 191 9.64 1.88 -5.99
C GLU A 191 8.57 1.75 -7.08
N LEU A 192 7.38 2.34 -6.87
CA LEU A 192 6.31 2.35 -7.86
C LEU A 192 6.53 3.37 -8.98
N SER A 193 6.34 2.95 -10.23
CA SER A 193 6.35 3.85 -11.37
C SER A 193 5.15 4.82 -11.34
N PHE A 194 5.26 5.93 -12.06
CA PHE A 194 4.18 6.92 -12.16
C PHE A 194 2.83 6.32 -12.61
N TRP A 195 2.85 5.28 -13.44
CA TRP A 195 1.65 4.64 -14.00
C TRP A 195 1.01 3.61 -13.07
N GLU A 196 1.78 3.10 -12.10
CA GLU A 196 1.33 2.18 -11.06
C GLU A 196 0.69 2.92 -9.89
N ARG A 197 1.01 4.21 -9.71
CA ARG A 197 0.40 5.02 -8.65
C ARG A 197 -1.10 5.20 -8.88
N THR A 198 -1.86 4.84 -7.85
CA THR A 198 -3.33 4.81 -7.89
C THR A 198 -3.98 5.66 -6.80
N GLY A 199 -3.25 5.98 -5.73
CA GLY A 199 -3.71 6.72 -4.56
C GLY A 199 -3.18 6.06 -3.28
N VAL A 200 -3.39 6.64 -2.09
CA VAL A 200 -2.89 6.06 -0.82
C VAL A 200 -3.25 4.58 -0.68
N TYR A 201 -4.52 4.25 -0.90
CA TYR A 201 -5.04 2.90 -0.69
C TYR A 201 -4.55 1.92 -1.76
N GLY A 202 -4.58 2.35 -3.03
CA GLY A 202 -4.14 1.52 -4.14
C GLY A 202 -2.62 1.32 -4.18
N ASP A 203 -1.81 2.30 -3.74
CA ASP A 203 -0.35 2.17 -3.71
C ASP A 203 0.10 1.09 -2.72
N LEU A 204 -0.52 1.01 -1.53
CA LEU A 204 -0.26 -0.06 -0.56
C LEU A 204 -0.60 -1.43 -1.13
N ARG A 205 -1.78 -1.57 -1.75
CA ARG A 205 -2.21 -2.82 -2.38
C ARG A 205 -1.30 -3.22 -3.51
N SER A 206 -1.05 -2.33 -4.48
CA SER A 206 -0.26 -2.66 -5.66
C SER A 206 1.18 -3.02 -5.33
N TYR A 207 1.77 -2.42 -4.29
CA TYR A 207 3.07 -2.83 -3.81
C TYR A 207 3.12 -4.28 -3.32
N VAL A 208 2.07 -4.74 -2.63
CA VAL A 208 1.94 -6.13 -2.20
C VAL A 208 1.65 -7.05 -3.39
N GLU A 209 0.75 -6.63 -4.30
CA GLU A 209 0.43 -7.38 -5.53
C GLU A 209 1.67 -7.61 -6.40
N ASP A 210 2.52 -6.59 -6.59
CA ASP A 210 3.74 -6.70 -7.39
C ASP A 210 4.74 -7.70 -6.77
N ALA A 211 4.86 -7.73 -5.44
CA ALA A 211 5.66 -8.72 -4.73
C ALA A 211 5.10 -10.15 -4.85
N LEU A 212 3.76 -10.29 -4.82
CA LEU A 212 3.08 -11.57 -5.03
C LEU A 212 3.18 -12.06 -6.47
N VAL A 213 3.23 -11.14 -7.45
CA VAL A 213 3.54 -11.45 -8.85
C VAL A 213 4.97 -11.96 -8.99
N ALA A 214 5.93 -11.28 -8.38
CA ALA A 214 7.32 -11.72 -8.36
C ALA A 214 7.49 -13.09 -7.68
N SER A 215 6.63 -13.40 -6.71
CA SER A 215 6.60 -14.68 -5.98
C SER A 215 5.72 -15.75 -6.65
N GLY A 216 5.19 -15.51 -7.85
CA GLY A 216 4.42 -16.50 -8.61
C GLY A 216 3.05 -16.90 -8.04
N TYR A 217 2.56 -16.21 -7.00
CA TYR A 217 1.19 -16.37 -6.49
C TYR A 217 0.16 -15.65 -7.38
N LEU A 218 0.60 -14.58 -8.02
CA LEU A 218 -0.17 -13.81 -8.99
C LEU A 218 0.55 -13.80 -10.34
N SER A 219 -0.20 -13.69 -11.42
CA SER A 219 0.33 -13.45 -12.76
C SER A 219 0.06 -12.00 -13.16
N PRO A 220 1.01 -11.34 -13.83
CA PRO A 220 0.82 -9.97 -14.27
C PRO A 220 -0.38 -9.90 -15.23
N PRO A 221 -1.15 -8.80 -15.22
CA PRO A 221 -2.25 -8.62 -16.16
C PRO A 221 -1.74 -8.68 -17.60
N GLU A 222 -2.55 -9.24 -18.52
CA GLU A 222 -2.24 -9.22 -19.95
C GLU A 222 -2.22 -7.77 -20.47
N ARG A 223 -1.03 -7.29 -20.83
CA ARG A 223 -0.78 -5.92 -21.31
C ARG A 223 -0.39 -5.94 -22.79
N ALA A 224 -1.28 -6.39 -23.67
CA ALA A 224 -1.01 -6.43 -25.11
C ALA A 224 -0.90 -5.03 -25.74
N THR A 225 -1.59 -4.03 -25.18
CA THR A 225 -1.56 -2.64 -25.67
C THR A 225 -1.45 -1.62 -24.54
N TRP A 226 -1.13 -0.36 -24.89
CA TRP A 226 -1.13 0.77 -23.95
C TRP A 226 -2.52 1.00 -23.32
N LEU A 227 -3.60 0.80 -24.08
CA LEU A 227 -4.98 0.86 -23.59
C LEU A 227 -5.28 -0.26 -22.58
N ASP A 228 -4.68 -1.44 -22.75
CA ASP A 228 -4.84 -2.54 -21.79
C ASP A 228 -4.14 -2.25 -20.46
N ARG A 229 -3.03 -1.50 -20.45
CA ARG A 229 -2.41 -1.04 -19.19
C ARG A 229 -3.33 -0.11 -18.40
N VAL A 230 -4.22 0.61 -19.08
CA VAL A 230 -5.19 1.52 -18.45
C VAL A 230 -6.47 0.78 -18.05
N LYS A 231 -6.90 -0.21 -18.83
CA LYS A 231 -8.17 -0.95 -18.62
C LYS A 231 -8.04 -2.20 -17.75
N ASN A 232 -6.97 -2.99 -17.94
CA ASN A 232 -6.76 -4.27 -17.29
C ASN A 232 -5.60 -4.17 -16.29
N LYS A 233 -5.93 -3.80 -15.06
CA LYS A 233 -4.95 -3.77 -13.95
C LYS A 233 -4.97 -5.02 -13.08
N ARG A 234 -5.94 -5.92 -13.26
CA ARG A 234 -6.14 -7.04 -12.32
C ARG A 234 -5.15 -8.18 -12.58
N PRO A 235 -4.30 -8.52 -11.60
CA PRO A 235 -3.49 -9.73 -11.71
C PRO A 235 -4.38 -10.98 -11.74
N ARG A 236 -3.92 -12.04 -12.42
CA ARG A 236 -4.63 -13.33 -12.43
C ARG A 236 -4.12 -14.23 -11.29
N PRO A 237 -5.00 -14.89 -10.52
CA PRO A 237 -4.57 -15.74 -9.42
C PRO A 237 -3.97 -17.06 -9.91
N ASN A 238 -2.87 -17.50 -9.30
CA ASN A 238 -2.43 -18.90 -9.37
C ASN A 238 -3.20 -19.70 -8.29
N VAL A 239 -4.40 -20.17 -8.65
CA VAL A 239 -5.36 -20.75 -7.69
C VAL A 239 -4.73 -21.88 -6.87
N ASN A 240 -4.02 -22.82 -7.49
CA ASN A 240 -3.39 -23.94 -6.79
C ASN A 240 -2.36 -23.49 -5.75
N ALA A 241 -1.55 -22.47 -6.09
CA ALA A 241 -0.54 -21.94 -5.16
C ALA A 241 -1.18 -21.17 -4.00
N ILE A 242 -2.27 -20.45 -4.27
CA ILE A 242 -2.99 -19.69 -3.25
C ILE A 242 -3.74 -20.63 -2.31
N GLU A 243 -4.45 -21.64 -2.83
CA GLU A 243 -5.20 -22.60 -2.03
C GLU A 243 -4.32 -23.37 -1.04
N ALA A 244 -3.04 -23.59 -1.37
CA ALA A 244 -2.08 -24.20 -0.47
C ALA A 244 -1.85 -23.37 0.82
N LEU A 245 -2.08 -22.06 0.78
CA LEU A 245 -1.91 -21.14 1.91
C LEU A 245 -3.20 -20.95 2.74
N ALA A 246 -4.28 -21.70 2.46
CA ALA A 246 -5.57 -21.51 3.11
C ALA A 246 -5.51 -21.68 4.64
N GLU A 247 -4.75 -22.67 5.12
CA GLU A 247 -4.54 -22.91 6.55
C GLU A 247 -3.76 -21.77 7.22
N GLU A 248 -2.81 -21.16 6.50
CA GLU A 248 -2.00 -20.05 7.00
C GLU A 248 -2.82 -18.76 7.07
N ALA A 249 -3.67 -18.51 6.08
CA ALA A 249 -4.64 -17.42 6.11
C ALA A 249 -5.61 -17.57 7.30
N GLN A 250 -6.12 -18.79 7.52
CA GLN A 250 -6.98 -19.07 8.68
C GLN A 250 -6.24 -18.98 10.01
N ALA A 251 -4.95 -19.36 10.05
CA ALA A 251 -4.10 -19.17 11.21
C ALA A 251 -3.85 -17.68 11.51
N LEU A 252 -3.56 -16.86 10.49
CA LEU A 252 -3.46 -15.41 10.63
C LEU A 252 -4.75 -14.83 11.18
N ARG A 253 -5.90 -15.19 10.61
CA ARG A 253 -7.21 -14.72 11.08
C ARG A 253 -7.45 -15.04 12.56
N ARG A 254 -7.09 -16.26 13.00
CA ARG A 254 -7.18 -16.65 14.41
C ARG A 254 -6.26 -15.81 15.30
N ARG A 255 -5.02 -15.54 14.87
CA ARG A 255 -4.07 -14.70 15.61
C ARG A 255 -4.56 -13.26 15.72
N LEU A 256 -5.12 -12.68 14.65
CA LEU A 256 -5.71 -11.33 14.70
C LEU A 256 -6.92 -11.27 15.63
N ALA A 257 -7.80 -12.28 15.58
CA ALA A 257 -8.92 -12.37 16.52
C ALA A 257 -8.44 -12.52 17.96
N GLU A 258 -7.37 -13.28 18.21
CA GLU A 258 -6.77 -13.42 19.53
C GLU A 258 -6.11 -12.13 20.01
N PHE A 259 -5.39 -11.42 19.14
CA PHE A 259 -4.85 -10.10 19.44
C PHE A 259 -5.96 -9.15 19.90
N ARG A 260 -7.07 -9.10 19.15
CA ARG A 260 -8.25 -8.30 19.53
C ARG A 260 -8.86 -8.74 20.86
N ARG A 261 -8.96 -10.04 21.14
CA ARG A 261 -9.44 -10.54 22.44
C ARG A 261 -8.56 -10.13 23.62
N ARG A 262 -7.24 -10.06 23.41
CA ARG A 262 -6.28 -9.74 24.46
C ARG A 262 -6.12 -8.23 24.68
N HIS A 263 -6.24 -7.45 23.61
CA HIS A 263 -5.83 -6.04 23.61
C HIS A 263 -6.97 -5.05 23.26
N GLY A 264 -8.15 -5.55 22.89
CA GLY A 264 -9.29 -4.75 22.50
C GLY A 264 -10.28 -4.46 23.63
N SER A 265 -11.15 -3.48 23.38
CA SER A 265 -12.28 -3.14 24.23
C SER A 265 -13.38 -4.21 24.18
N GLN A 266 -14.40 -4.06 25.03
CA GLN A 266 -15.57 -4.96 24.97
C GLN A 266 -16.32 -4.86 23.64
N GLU A 267 -16.40 -3.66 23.07
CA GLU A 267 -16.99 -3.40 21.75
C GLU A 267 -16.18 -4.10 20.65
N ALA A 268 -14.84 -4.00 20.69
CA ALA A 268 -13.95 -4.68 19.75
C ALA A 268 -14.11 -6.20 19.81
N ILE A 269 -14.23 -6.75 21.03
CA ILE A 269 -14.41 -8.19 21.27
C ILE A 269 -15.78 -8.66 20.78
N ALA A 270 -16.83 -7.90 21.05
CA ALA A 270 -18.19 -8.20 20.59
C ALA A 270 -18.32 -8.15 19.06
N GLY A 271 -17.49 -7.33 18.40
CA GLY A 271 -17.41 -7.21 16.95
C GLY A 271 -16.60 -8.30 16.24
N ILE A 272 -16.09 -9.32 16.95
CA ILE A 272 -15.39 -10.45 16.30
C ILE A 272 -16.44 -11.41 15.70
N PRO A 273 -16.53 -11.53 14.37
CA PRO A 273 -17.50 -12.42 13.75
C PRO A 273 -17.03 -13.88 13.80
N ASP A 274 -17.98 -14.80 13.88
CA ASP A 274 -17.72 -16.25 13.79
C ASP A 274 -17.15 -16.63 12.41
N ASP A 275 -17.64 -15.99 11.34
CA ASP A 275 -17.15 -16.13 9.97
C ASP A 275 -17.19 -14.79 9.19
N GLY A 276 -16.35 -14.64 8.17
CA GLY A 276 -16.22 -13.42 7.35
C GLY A 276 -15.19 -12.37 7.83
N PRO A 277 -15.19 -11.17 7.22
CA PRO A 277 -14.20 -10.13 7.47
C PRO A 277 -14.21 -9.62 8.91
N LEU A 278 -13.03 -9.44 9.51
CA LEU A 278 -12.85 -8.87 10.85
C LEU A 278 -12.95 -7.34 10.78
N PRO A 279 -14.09 -6.71 11.12
CA PRO A 279 -14.26 -5.27 10.94
C PRO A 279 -13.22 -4.48 11.74
N ILE A 280 -12.62 -3.45 11.12
CA ILE A 280 -11.64 -2.57 11.78
C ILE A 280 -12.31 -1.35 12.43
N THR A 281 -13.55 -1.03 12.05
CA THR A 281 -14.20 0.24 12.42
C THR A 281 -14.79 0.29 13.83
N ASP A 282 -15.02 -0.86 14.46
CA ASP A 282 -15.74 -0.92 15.74
C ASP A 282 -14.75 -0.68 16.90
N VAL A 283 -14.54 0.59 17.24
CA VAL A 283 -13.60 1.02 18.29
C VAL A 283 -14.33 1.55 19.51
N ASP A 284 -13.69 1.47 20.69
CA ASP A 284 -14.21 2.02 21.94
C ASP A 284 -14.59 3.52 21.77
N PRO A 285 -15.87 3.89 21.99
CA PRO A 285 -16.32 5.28 21.84
C PRO A 285 -15.63 6.23 22.84
N HIS A 286 -15.05 5.69 23.92
CA HIS A 286 -14.34 6.44 24.94
C HIS A 286 -12.84 6.63 24.64
N LEU A 287 -12.33 6.21 23.48
CA LEU A 287 -10.95 6.55 23.06
C LEU A 287 -10.71 8.06 22.98
N MET A 288 -11.78 8.85 22.81
CA MET A 288 -11.72 10.30 22.73
C MET A 288 -11.85 10.98 24.10
N ASP A 289 -12.06 10.23 25.19
CA ASP A 289 -12.16 10.81 26.52
C ASP A 289 -10.78 11.21 27.05
N GLY A 290 -10.50 12.52 27.05
CA GLY A 290 -9.24 13.08 27.54
C GLY A 290 -8.98 12.88 29.03
N ASN A 291 -9.97 12.42 29.81
CA ASN A 291 -9.81 12.15 31.24
C ASN A 291 -9.37 10.71 31.54
N ARG A 292 -9.38 9.82 30.55
CA ARG A 292 -9.02 8.41 30.75
C ARG A 292 -7.50 8.25 30.81
N PRO A 293 -6.95 7.55 31.81
CA PRO A 293 -5.52 7.24 31.86
C PRO A 293 -5.07 6.45 30.62
N LEU A 294 -3.93 6.83 30.05
CA LEU A 294 -3.40 6.18 28.82
C LEU A 294 -3.18 4.67 28.98
N GLY A 295 -2.81 4.21 30.18
CA GLY A 295 -2.62 2.78 30.47
C GLY A 295 -3.92 1.96 30.50
N GLU A 296 -5.08 2.61 30.50
CA GLU A 296 -6.39 1.95 30.48
C GLU A 296 -7.01 1.90 29.07
N LEU A 297 -6.37 2.53 28.09
CA LEU A 297 -6.85 2.52 26.71
C LEU A 297 -6.50 1.18 26.04
N PRO A 298 -7.48 0.54 25.37
CA PRO A 298 -7.24 -0.74 24.70
C PRO A 298 -6.29 -0.55 23.50
N LEU A 299 -5.19 -1.30 23.50
CA LEU A 299 -4.13 -1.18 22.48
C LEU A 299 -4.65 -1.50 21.07
N ASP A 300 -5.51 -2.51 20.91
CA ASP A 300 -6.05 -2.89 19.59
C ASP A 300 -6.88 -1.76 18.98
N ASP A 301 -7.76 -1.17 19.78
CA ASP A 301 -8.58 -0.02 19.41
C ASP A 301 -7.71 1.21 19.08
N CYS A 302 -6.69 1.48 19.89
CA CYS A 302 -5.75 2.56 19.63
C CYS A 302 -4.97 2.37 18.32
N LEU A 303 -4.57 1.13 18.00
CA LEU A 303 -3.91 0.79 16.75
C LEU A 303 -4.83 1.02 15.56
N ARG A 304 -6.04 0.47 15.59
CA ARG A 304 -7.04 0.61 14.51
C ARG A 304 -7.40 2.07 14.26
N ALA A 305 -7.67 2.83 15.32
CA ALA A 305 -7.98 4.26 15.22
C ALA A 305 -6.80 5.07 14.65
N SER A 306 -5.56 4.75 15.03
CA SER A 306 -4.38 5.46 14.55
C SER A 306 -4.06 5.15 13.09
N LEU A 307 -4.23 3.90 12.64
CA LEU A 307 -4.09 3.55 11.22
C LEU A 307 -5.15 4.21 10.36
N TYR A 308 -6.41 4.21 10.82
CA TYR A 308 -7.51 4.92 10.16
C TYR A 308 -7.21 6.40 9.98
N GLU A 309 -6.88 7.08 11.08
CA GLU A 309 -6.56 8.51 11.05
C GLU A 309 -5.38 8.83 10.11
N ALA A 310 -4.30 8.04 10.16
CA ALA A 310 -3.15 8.23 9.30
C ALA A 310 -3.51 8.08 7.82
N LEU A 311 -4.25 7.04 7.45
CA LEU A 311 -4.67 6.78 6.08
C LEU A 311 -5.65 7.85 5.57
N THR A 312 -6.64 8.24 6.37
CA THR A 312 -7.59 9.30 6.01
C THR A 312 -6.87 10.65 5.84
N ALA A 313 -5.96 11.01 6.75
CA ALA A 313 -5.20 12.25 6.67
C ALA A 313 -4.31 12.29 5.41
N LEU A 314 -3.61 11.18 5.13
CA LEU A 314 -2.80 11.07 3.91
C LEU A 314 -3.65 11.18 2.65
N ARG A 315 -4.85 10.56 2.63
CA ARG A 315 -5.78 10.63 1.49
C ARG A 315 -6.28 12.05 1.25
N GLN A 316 -6.58 12.81 2.30
CA GLN A 316 -7.01 14.21 2.19
C GLN A 316 -5.92 15.15 1.66
N LEU A 317 -4.65 14.81 1.89
CA LEU A 317 -3.51 15.56 1.37
C LEU A 317 -3.20 15.24 -0.09
N GLU A 318 -3.82 14.22 -0.69
CA GLU A 318 -3.63 13.93 -2.10
C GLU A 318 -4.34 14.97 -2.97
N PRO A 319 -3.70 15.46 -4.04
CA PRO A 319 -4.40 16.25 -5.04
C PRO A 319 -5.54 15.41 -5.60
N SER A 320 -6.76 15.95 -5.60
CA SER A 320 -7.92 15.25 -6.14
C SER A 320 -7.62 14.81 -7.59
N SER A 321 -7.64 13.50 -7.82
CA SER A 321 -7.43 12.92 -9.15
C SER A 321 -8.50 13.34 -10.17
N ASP A 322 -9.57 13.99 -9.71
CA ASP A 322 -10.64 14.55 -10.55
C ASP A 322 -10.29 15.89 -11.20
N ALA A 323 -9.17 16.52 -10.84
CA ALA A 323 -8.76 17.81 -11.41
C ALA A 323 -7.94 17.69 -12.72
N GLY A 324 -7.80 16.49 -13.30
CA GLY A 324 -6.90 16.27 -14.43
C GLY A 324 -7.21 15.05 -15.28
N VAL A 325 -8.43 14.96 -15.81
CA VAL A 325 -8.74 14.25 -17.07
C VAL A 325 -9.68 15.12 -17.89
#